data_AF-A0A6M0C4J9-F1
#
_entry.id   AF-A0A6M0C4J9-F1
#
_cell.length_a   1.000
_cell.length_b   1.000
_cell.length_c   1.000
_cell.angle_alpha   90.00
_cell.angle_beta   90.00
_cell.angle_gamma   90.00
#
_symmetry.space_group_name_H-M   'P 1'
#
loop_
_entity.id
_entity.type
_entity.pdbx_description
1 polymer ?
#
loop_
_entity_poly.entity_id
_entity_poly.type
_entity_poly.pdbx_seq_one_letter_code
_entity_poly.pdbx_strand_id
1 'polypeptide(L)'
;VWLIAILPHYYGHYPAIQSYNEEGYTLVGYMNLGNYQLIKNWFHYCPSFSTVPRNITDDGFLAFVRVYRDISKPGRVLSYVYRL
;
A
#
# COMPACT_ATOMS: atom_id res chain seq x y z
N VAL A 1 -0.53 9.20 11.09
CA VAL A 1 -0.56 7.80 11.56
C VAL A 1 -2.02 7.37 11.62
N TRP A 2 -2.35 6.20 11.12
CA TRP A 2 -3.69 5.62 11.22
C TRP A 2 -3.63 4.08 11.16
N LEU A 3 -4.76 3.44 11.48
CA LEU A 3 -5.01 2.04 11.14
C LEU A 3 -5.71 1.99 9.79
N ILE A 4 -5.28 1.10 8.90
CA ILE A 4 -5.98 0.83 7.65
C ILE A 4 -6.55 -0.59 7.71
N ALA A 5 -7.85 -0.70 7.49
CA ALA A 5 -8.54 -1.97 7.28
C ALA A 5 -8.93 -2.07 5.80
N ILE A 6 -8.41 -3.08 5.13
CA ILE A 6 -8.79 -3.45 3.76
C ILE A 6 -9.70 -4.66 3.86
N LEU A 7 -10.85 -4.57 3.18
CA LEU A 7 -11.86 -5.62 3.17
C LEU A 7 -11.42 -6.82 2.31
N PRO A 8 -12.02 -8.01 2.54
CA PRO A 8 -11.87 -9.17 1.67
C PRO A 8 -12.16 -8.86 0.19
N HIS A 9 -11.55 -9.65 -0.69
CA HIS A 9 -11.64 -9.54 -2.16
C HIS A 9 -11.24 -8.16 -2.71
N TYR A 10 -10.38 -7.44 -1.99
CA TYR A 10 -9.86 -6.17 -2.48
C TYR A 10 -8.88 -6.39 -3.63
N TYR A 11 -9.18 -5.75 -4.75
CA TYR A 11 -8.40 -5.83 -5.97
C TYR A 11 -8.05 -4.43 -6.48
N GLY A 12 -6.92 -3.88 -6.04
CA GLY A 12 -6.45 -2.58 -6.51
C GLY A 12 -6.26 -2.61 -8.02
N HIS A 13 -6.71 -1.62 -8.78
CA HIS A 13 -6.68 -1.72 -10.25
C HIS A 13 -5.29 -1.52 -10.87
N TYR A 14 -4.45 -0.73 -10.21
CA TYR A 14 -3.19 -0.23 -10.76
C TYR A 14 -2.09 -0.22 -9.68
N PRO A 15 -0.82 -0.36 -10.06
CA PRO A 15 0.30 0.15 -9.28
C PRO A 15 0.15 1.65 -8.97
N ALA A 16 0.89 2.15 -7.98
CA ALA A 16 0.86 3.57 -7.62
C ALA A 16 2.26 4.12 -7.36
N ILE A 17 2.58 5.28 -7.93
CA ILE A 17 3.75 6.06 -7.53
C ILE A 17 3.36 6.86 -6.29
N GLN A 18 4.07 6.64 -5.19
CA GLN A 18 3.87 7.34 -3.92
C GLN A 18 4.91 8.44 -3.76
N SER A 19 4.50 9.71 -3.87
CA SER A 19 5.42 10.86 -3.74
C SER A 19 5.67 11.29 -2.28
N TYR A 20 5.81 10.32 -1.39
CA TYR A 20 5.98 10.54 0.05
C TYR A 20 6.64 9.31 0.69
N ASN A 21 7.19 9.49 1.89
CA ASN A 21 7.65 8.36 2.69
C ASN A 21 6.44 7.74 3.42
N GLU A 22 6.37 6.42 3.37
CA GLU A 22 5.40 5.60 4.09
C GLU A 22 6.12 4.44 4.79
N GLU A 23 5.67 4.12 5.99
CA GLU A 23 6.01 2.88 6.67
C GLU A 23 4.75 2.24 7.25
N GLY A 24 4.81 0.94 7.46
CA GLY A 24 3.72 0.25 8.12
C GLY A 24 4.08 -1.12 8.67
N TYR A 25 3.16 -1.64 9.48
CA TYR A 25 3.30 -2.92 10.16
C TYR A 25 1.99 -3.71 10.10
N THR A 26 2.05 -4.91 9.56
CA THR A 26 0.87 -5.76 9.35
C THR A 26 0.46 -6.45 10.65
N LEU A 27 -0.81 -6.28 11.05
CA LEU A 27 -1.37 -6.83 12.29
C LEU A 27 -2.11 -8.16 12.06
N VAL A 28 -2.88 -8.24 10.98
CA VAL A 28 -3.63 -9.46 10.61
C VAL A 28 -3.96 -9.45 9.11
N GLY A 29 -4.21 -10.65 8.56
CA GLY A 29 -4.47 -10.86 7.15
C GLY A 29 -3.21 -10.82 6.31
N TYR A 30 -3.38 -10.60 5.00
CA TYR A 30 -2.27 -10.46 4.07
C TYR A 30 -2.57 -9.46 2.97
N MET A 31 -1.51 -8.95 2.33
CA MET A 31 -1.60 -8.13 1.12
C MET A 31 -0.53 -8.57 0.12
N ASN A 32 -0.95 -9.01 -1.07
CA ASN A 32 -0.06 -9.24 -2.19
C ASN A 32 0.30 -7.89 -2.83
N LEU A 33 1.60 -7.64 -2.99
CA LEU A 33 2.21 -6.51 -3.66
C LEU A 33 3.07 -7.05 -4.81
N GLY A 34 2.48 -7.25 -5.98
CA GLY A 34 3.17 -7.94 -7.09
C GLY A 34 3.54 -9.37 -6.69
N ASN A 35 4.84 -9.69 -6.68
CA ASN A 35 5.37 -11.02 -6.31
C ASN A 35 5.71 -11.15 -4.82
N TYR A 36 5.42 -10.12 -4.01
CA TYR A 36 5.69 -10.10 -2.58
C TYR A 36 4.39 -10.15 -1.78
N GLN A 37 4.39 -10.83 -0.63
CA GLN A 37 3.21 -10.95 0.23
C GLN A 37 3.52 -10.38 1.62
N LEU A 38 2.85 -9.31 1.99
CA LEU A 38 2.86 -8.80 3.36
C LEU A 38 1.94 -9.66 4.22
N ILE A 39 2.47 -10.23 5.29
CA ILE A 39 1.73 -11.05 6.26
C ILE A 39 1.88 -10.48 7.67
N LYS A 40 1.14 -11.04 8.64
CA LYS A 40 1.22 -10.65 10.05
C LYS A 40 2.66 -10.55 10.55
N ASN A 41 2.92 -9.51 11.33
CA ASN A 41 4.21 -9.14 11.93
C ASN A 41 5.28 -8.63 10.95
N TRP A 42 4.92 -8.35 9.70
CA TRP A 42 5.86 -7.80 8.73
C TRP A 42 5.85 -6.28 8.75
N PHE A 43 7.05 -5.70 8.68
CA PHE A 43 7.28 -4.28 8.49
C PHE A 43 7.54 -3.98 7.00
N HIS A 44 7.08 -2.83 6.53
CA HIS A 44 7.43 -2.32 5.21
C HIS A 44 7.81 -0.84 5.30
N TYR A 45 8.72 -0.44 4.41
CA TYR A 45 9.12 0.95 4.22
C TYR A 45 9.13 1.27 2.73
N CYS A 46 8.45 2.35 2.38
CA CYS A 46 8.29 2.85 1.03
C CYS A 46 8.84 4.29 1.00
N PRO A 47 10.07 4.51 0.50
CA PRO A 47 10.61 5.86 0.38
C PRO A 47 9.89 6.66 -0.72
N SER A 48 10.03 7.97 -0.66
CA SER A 48 9.43 8.90 -1.62
C SER A 48 9.78 8.54 -3.08
N PHE A 49 8.76 8.61 -3.94
CA PHE A 49 8.78 8.28 -5.36
C PHE A 49 8.95 6.79 -5.69
N SER A 50 8.74 5.91 -4.72
CA SER A 50 8.62 4.47 -5.00
C SER A 50 7.36 4.17 -5.81
N THR A 51 7.48 3.18 -6.69
CA THR A 51 6.33 2.60 -7.41
C THR A 51 5.88 1.35 -6.67
N VAL A 52 4.82 1.49 -5.87
CA VAL A 52 4.22 0.37 -5.16
C VAL A 52 3.47 -0.51 -6.17
N PRO A 53 3.72 -1.83 -6.19
CA PRO A 53 2.98 -2.75 -7.03
C PRO A 53 1.47 -2.73 -6.74
N ARG A 54 0.71 -3.40 -7.59
CA ARG A 54 -0.71 -3.60 -7.38
C ARG A 54 -0.99 -4.35 -6.07
N ASN A 55 -1.90 -3.81 -5.25
CA ASN A 55 -2.35 -4.36 -3.97
C ASN A 55 -3.54 -5.31 -4.19
N ILE A 56 -3.42 -6.57 -3.74
CA ILE A 56 -4.47 -7.58 -3.87
C ILE A 56 -4.58 -8.38 -2.56
N THR A 57 -5.80 -8.62 -2.08
CA THR A 57 -6.05 -9.54 -0.96
C THR A 57 -7.43 -10.16 -1.05
N ASP A 58 -7.52 -11.48 -0.90
CA ASP A 58 -8.80 -12.18 -0.83
C ASP A 58 -9.37 -12.17 0.60
N ASP A 59 -8.50 -12.21 1.63
CA ASP A 59 -8.91 -12.36 3.04
C ASP A 59 -9.10 -11.02 3.77
N GLY A 60 -8.59 -9.93 3.19
CA GLY A 60 -8.49 -8.64 3.85
C GLY A 60 -7.18 -8.46 4.62
N PHE A 61 -7.00 -7.27 5.17
CA PHE A 61 -5.72 -6.82 5.73
C PHE A 61 -5.92 -5.70 6.74
N LEU A 62 -5.21 -5.77 7.88
CA LEU A 62 -5.15 -4.69 8.87
C LEU A 62 -3.69 -4.34 9.15
N ALA A 63 -3.36 -3.05 9.09
CA ALA A 63 -2.01 -2.57 9.41
C ALA A 63 -2.02 -1.22 10.12
N PHE A 64 -0.96 -0.98 10.91
CA PHE A 64 -0.53 0.37 11.26
C PHE A 64 0.17 1.00 10.06
N VAL A 65 -0.20 2.24 9.72
CA VAL A 65 0.42 2.99 8.62
C VAL A 65 0.80 4.39 9.12
N ARG A 66 2.01 4.80 8.76
CA ARG A 66 2.53 6.15 9.01
C ARG A 66 3.04 6.74 7.71
N VAL A 67 2.35 7.78 7.26
CA VAL A 67 2.73 8.61 6.12
C VAL A 67 3.20 9.98 6.61
N TYR A 68 4.26 10.49 6.00
CA TYR A 68 4.92 11.74 6.38
C TYR A 68 4.48 12.95 5.55
N ARG A 69 3.32 12.86 4.88
CA ARG A 69 2.81 13.89 3.98
C ARG A 69 1.29 13.90 3.98
N ASP A 70 0.71 15.08 3.76
CA ASP A 70 -0.73 15.21 3.49
C ASP A 70 -1.06 14.61 2.11
N ILE A 71 -1.83 13.53 2.12
CA ILE A 71 -2.27 12.79 0.92
C ILE A 71 -3.61 13.30 0.35
N SER A 72 -4.25 14.29 0.97
CA SER A 72 -5.48 14.91 0.46
C SER A 72 -5.25 15.78 -0.79
N LYS A 73 -3.98 16.14 -1.06
CA LYS A 73 -3.61 17.04 -2.16
C LYS A 73 -3.42 16.29 -3.48
N PRO A 74 -3.71 16.94 -4.62
CA PRO A 74 -3.38 16.38 -5.93
C PRO A 74 -1.90 16.03 -6.06
N GLY A 75 -1.60 15.01 -6.86
CA GLY A 75 -0.23 14.61 -7.18
C GLY A 75 0.49 13.84 -6.06
N ARG A 76 -0.22 13.38 -5.02
CA ARG A 76 0.37 12.66 -3.88
C ARG A 76 0.46 11.16 -4.12
N VAL A 77 -0.65 10.57 -4.53
CA VAL A 77 -0.78 9.17 -4.95
C VAL A 77 -1.12 9.17 -6.43
N LEU A 78 -0.28 8.57 -7.25
CA LEU A 78 -0.46 8.56 -8.71
C LEU A 78 -0.69 7.13 -9.16
N SER A 79 -1.93 6.78 -9.52
CA SER A 79 -2.20 5.50 -10.20
C SER A 79 -1.41 5.46 -11.49
N TYR A 80 -0.60 4.43 -11.66
CA TYR A 80 0.35 4.30 -12.75
C TYR A 80 0.04 3.05 -13.58
N VAL A 81 -0.05 3.23 -14.90
CA VAL A 81 -0.19 2.14 -15.86
C VAL A 81 1.07 2.14 -16.72
N TYR A 82 1.78 1.01 -16.77
CA TYR A 82 2.79 0.80 -17.80
C TYR A 82 2.06 0.75 -19.14
N ARG A 83 2.05 1.86 -19.88
CA ARG A 83 1.75 1.83 -21.31
C ARG A 83 3.07 1.46 -22.00
N LEU A 84 3.20 0.19 -22.36
CA LEU A 84 4.05 -0.21 -23.48
C LEU A 84 3.34 0.16 -24.78
#